data_AF-A0A438F5V4-F1
#
_entry.id   AF-A0A438F5V4-F1
#
_cell.length_a   1.000
_cell.length_b   1.000
_cell.length_c   1.000
_cell.angle_alpha   90.00
_cell.angle_beta   90.00
_cell.angle_gamma   90.00
#
_symmetry.space_group_name_H-M   'P 1'
#
loop_
_entity.id
_entity.type
_entity.pdbx_description
1 polymer ?
#
loop_
_entity_poly.entity_id
_entity_poly.type
_entity_poly.pdbx_seq_one_letter_code
_entity_poly.pdbx_strand_id
1 'polypeptide(L)'
;MFVLDLTSASTAEQKAAMEKWERSNCISLMIMKHSIPEAIRGAILEETRAKTFLDQIANRFATNEKVETNTILSKLVSMRYKRKENIKEYIMEMSNLVTKLKALKLELSEDILVHLVLISLPTQFSPFKINYNT
;
A
#
# COMPACT_ATOMS: atom_id res chain seq x y z
N MET A 1 14.36 -9.33 -22.06
CA MET A 1 15.68 -9.31 -22.72
C MET A 1 15.48 -8.68 -24.10
N PHE A 2 15.76 -7.38 -24.22
CA PHE A 2 15.82 -6.67 -25.51
C PHE A 2 17.17 -5.96 -25.53
N VAL A 3 18.20 -6.70 -25.91
CA VAL A 3 19.47 -6.11 -26.34
C VAL A 3 19.27 -5.91 -27.84
N LEU A 4 18.96 -4.68 -28.26
CA LEU A 4 19.03 -4.31 -29.67
C LEU A 4 20.51 -4.20 -30.00
N ASP A 5 21.05 -5.26 -30.60
CA ASP A 5 22.36 -5.25 -31.23
C ASP A 5 22.43 -4.07 -32.21
N LEU A 6 23.42 -3.20 -31.99
CA LEU A 6 23.74 -2.06 -32.85
C LEU A 6 24.00 -2.56 -34.26
N THR A 7 22.99 -2.47 -35.11
CA THR A 7 23.17 -2.66 -36.55
C THR A 7 24.01 -1.48 -37.05
N SER A 8 25.11 -1.76 -37.75
CA SER A 8 26.09 -0.81 -38.28
C SER A 8 25.55 0.21 -39.31
N ALA A 9 24.22 0.30 -39.47
CA ALA A 9 23.51 1.19 -40.37
C ALA A 9 22.78 2.35 -39.66
N SER A 10 22.98 2.55 -38.35
CA SER A 10 22.31 3.67 -37.65
C SER A 10 22.95 5.02 -38.02
N THR A 11 22.09 6.01 -38.30
CA THR A 11 22.52 7.37 -38.65
C THR A 11 23.16 8.06 -37.44
N ALA A 12 24.03 9.04 -37.68
CA ALA A 12 24.69 9.80 -36.60
C ALA A 12 23.68 10.42 -35.62
N GLU A 13 22.51 10.83 -36.12
CA GLU A 13 21.40 11.36 -35.31
C GLU A 13 20.82 10.32 -34.35
N GLN A 14 20.64 9.07 -34.80
CA GLN A 14 20.15 7.98 -33.95
C GLN A 14 21.14 7.64 -32.83
N LYS A 15 22.44 7.68 -33.12
CA LYS A 15 23.49 7.46 -32.10
C LYS A 15 23.49 8.57 -31.06
N ALA A 16 23.47 9.84 -31.48
CA ALA A 16 23.40 10.99 -30.57
C ALA A 16 22.11 10.97 -29.71
N ALA A 17 20.98 10.54 -30.28
CA ALA A 17 19.73 10.39 -29.54
C ALA A 17 19.84 9.29 -28.47
N MET A 18 20.48 8.17 -28.78
CA MET A 18 20.71 7.08 -27.82
C MET A 18 21.60 7.53 -26.66
N GLU A 19 22.74 8.16 -26.95
CA GLU A 19 23.66 8.67 -25.91
C GLU A 19 22.97 9.67 -24.98
N LYS A 20 22.15 10.57 -25.55
CA LYS A 20 21.35 11.51 -24.77
C LYS A 20 20.35 10.78 -23.88
N TRP A 21 19.67 9.75 -24.40
CA TRP A 21 18.74 8.93 -23.64
C TRP A 21 19.43 8.18 -22.49
N GLU A 22 20.60 7.57 -22.75
CA GLU A 22 21.38 6.88 -21.72
C GLU A 22 21.84 7.82 -20.61
N ARG A 23 22.31 9.02 -20.98
CA ARG A 23 22.69 10.06 -20.01
C ARG A 23 21.51 10.47 -19.13
N SER A 24 20.34 10.74 -19.74
CA SER A 24 19.13 11.06 -18.98
C SER A 24 18.70 9.91 -18.08
N ASN A 25 18.72 8.67 -18.57
CA ASN A 25 18.40 7.47 -17.79
C ASN A 25 19.33 7.32 -16.57
N CYS A 26 20.64 7.51 -16.73
CA CYS A 26 21.61 7.44 -15.65
C CYS A 26 21.37 8.52 -14.58
N ILE A 27 21.15 9.77 -14.99
CA ILE A 27 20.86 10.88 -14.08
C ILE A 27 19.57 10.63 -13.30
N SER A 28 18.49 10.23 -13.98
CA SER A 28 17.22 9.91 -13.31
C SER A 28 17.39 8.79 -12.27
N LEU A 29 18.16 7.75 -12.60
CA LEU A 29 18.43 6.66 -11.67
C LEU A 29 19.23 7.12 -10.44
N MET A 30 20.26 7.97 -10.63
CA MET A 30 21.02 8.54 -9.51
C MET A 30 20.13 9.38 -8.59
N ILE A 31 19.28 10.24 -9.15
CA ILE A 31 18.36 11.09 -8.38
C ILE A 31 17.40 10.21 -7.58
N MET A 32 16.73 9.26 -8.23
CA MET A 32 15.78 8.37 -7.54
C MET A 32 16.45 7.56 -6.42
N LYS A 33 17.63 6.97 -6.68
CA LYS A 33 18.38 6.22 -5.66
C LYS A 33 18.81 7.11 -4.49
N HIS A 34 19.12 8.38 -4.73
CA HIS A 34 19.53 9.31 -3.69
C HIS A 34 18.34 9.86 -2.87
N SER A 35 17.18 10.03 -3.51
CA SER A 35 15.96 10.51 -2.84
C SER A 35 15.30 9.48 -1.94
N ILE A 36 15.62 8.19 -2.10
CA ILE A 36 15.04 7.11 -1.30
C ILE A 36 15.92 6.85 -0.08
N PRO A 37 15.35 6.84 1.14
CA PRO A 37 16.08 6.50 2.36
C PRO A 37 16.70 5.10 2.29
N GLU A 38 17.90 4.95 2.84
CA GLU A 38 18.66 3.69 2.80
C GLU A 38 17.90 2.50 3.43
N ALA A 39 17.07 2.77 4.46
CA ALA A 39 16.21 1.77 5.09
C ALA A 39 15.21 1.09 4.13
N ILE A 40 14.86 1.77 3.03
CA ILE A 40 13.94 1.26 1.99
C ILE A 40 14.74 0.68 0.81
N ARG A 41 15.96 1.19 0.59
CA ARG A 41 16.82 0.85 -0.55
C ARG A 41 17.28 -0.60 -0.56
N GLY A 42 17.60 -1.19 0.60
CA GLY A 42 18.09 -2.57 0.69
C GLY A 42 17.12 -3.64 0.17
N ALA A 43 15.84 -3.30 0.01
CA ALA A 43 14.84 -4.18 -0.57
C ALA A 43 14.77 -4.08 -2.10
N ILE A 44 15.31 -3.05 -2.75
CA ILE A 44 15.17 -2.82 -4.19
C ILE A 44 16.36 -3.48 -4.93
N LEU A 45 16.07 -4.18 -6.03
CA LEU A 45 17.12 -4.82 -6.84
C LEU A 45 17.93 -3.74 -7.59
N GLU A 46 19.19 -4.05 -7.86
CA GLU A 46 20.02 -3.17 -8.71
C GLU A 46 19.50 -3.19 -10.15
N GLU A 47 19.10 -2.03 -10.64
CA GLU A 47 18.55 -1.84 -11.99
C GLU A 47 19.35 -0.79 -12.75
N THR A 48 19.52 -1.00 -14.06
CA THR A 48 20.23 -0.09 -14.97
C THR A 48 19.30 0.90 -15.66
N ARG A 49 17.99 0.61 -15.68
CA ARG A 49 16.97 1.46 -16.31
C ARG A 49 16.14 2.16 -15.24
N ALA A 50 16.12 3.49 -15.31
CA ALA A 50 15.33 4.36 -14.44
C ALA A 50 13.84 3.94 -14.41
N LYS A 51 13.25 3.65 -15.58
CA LYS A 51 11.85 3.21 -15.66
C LYS A 51 11.60 1.92 -14.87
N THR A 52 12.42 0.89 -15.07
CA THR A 52 12.27 -0.40 -14.37
C THR A 52 12.47 -0.24 -12.87
N PHE A 53 13.43 0.59 -12.46
CA PHE A 53 13.63 0.93 -11.04
C PHE A 53 12.39 1.58 -10.43
N LEU A 54 11.77 2.54 -11.12
CA LEU A 54 10.53 3.19 -10.69
C LEU A 54 9.36 2.20 -10.61
N ASP A 55 9.21 1.32 -11.60
CA ASP A 55 8.17 0.29 -11.63
C ASP A 55 8.31 -0.68 -10.43
N GLN A 56 9.54 -1.07 -10.07
CA GLN A 56 9.80 -1.92 -8.91
C GLN A 56 9.39 -1.25 -7.60
N ILE A 57 9.70 0.04 -7.45
CA ILE A 57 9.29 0.84 -6.30
C ILE A 57 7.76 0.86 -6.22
N ALA A 58 7.09 1.26 -7.29
CA ALA A 58 5.63 1.33 -7.34
C ALA A 58 4.98 -0.02 -6.97
N ASN A 59 5.49 -1.12 -7.52
CA ASN A 59 4.97 -2.46 -7.24
C ASN A 59 5.19 -2.90 -5.78
N ARG A 60 6.35 -2.57 -5.18
CA ARG A 60 6.61 -2.89 -3.77
C ARG A 60 5.68 -2.12 -2.84
N PHE A 61 5.49 -0.83 -3.07
CA PHE A 61 4.57 -0.02 -2.27
C PHE A 61 3.12 -0.47 -2.44
N ALA A 62 2.66 -0.78 -3.67
CA ALA A 62 1.32 -1.33 -3.89
C ALA A 62 1.12 -2.70 -3.20
N THR A 63 2.13 -3.56 -3.21
CA THR A 63 2.08 -4.85 -2.50
C THR A 63 1.99 -4.64 -0.99
N ASN A 64 2.78 -3.70 -0.44
CA ASN A 64 2.76 -3.37 0.98
C ASN A 64 1.41 -2.76 1.39
N GLU A 65 0.84 -1.84 0.61
CA GLU A 65 -0.50 -1.26 0.86
C GLU A 65 -1.57 -2.37 0.94
N LYS A 66 -1.52 -3.35 0.03
CA LYS A 66 -2.45 -4.50 0.05
C LYS A 66 -2.27 -5.38 1.29
N VAL A 67 -1.03 -5.66 1.68
CA VAL A 67 -0.72 -6.44 2.90
C VAL A 67 -1.18 -5.70 4.15
N GLU A 68 -0.94 -4.39 4.21
CA GLU A 68 -1.38 -3.54 5.32
C GLU A 68 -2.90 -3.47 5.41
N THR A 69 -3.58 -3.25 4.27
CA THR A 69 -5.04 -3.27 4.17
C THR A 69 -5.61 -4.59 4.70
N ASN A 70 -5.08 -5.72 4.25
CA ASN A 70 -5.52 -7.04 4.72
C ASN A 70 -5.27 -7.24 6.21
N THR A 71 -4.14 -6.75 6.73
CA THR A 71 -3.80 -6.84 8.15
C THR A 71 -4.77 -6.03 9.01
N ILE A 72 -5.08 -4.79 8.60
CA ILE A 72 -6.03 -3.92 9.29
C ILE A 72 -7.44 -4.51 9.23
N LEU A 73 -7.89 -4.98 8.06
CA LEU A 73 -9.18 -5.64 7.90
C LEU A 73 -9.29 -6.88 8.80
N SER A 74 -8.27 -7.73 8.80
CA SER A 74 -8.23 -8.93 9.64
C SER A 74 -8.32 -8.57 11.13
N LYS A 75 -7.61 -7.51 11.56
CA LYS A 75 -7.70 -7.01 12.94
C LYS A 75 -9.09 -6.48 13.25
N LEU A 76 -9.67 -5.69 12.35
CA LEU A 76 -11.00 -5.10 12.49
C LEU A 76 -12.07 -6.19 12.67
N VAL A 77 -12.15 -7.16 11.76
CA VAL A 77 -13.17 -8.24 11.82
C VAL A 77 -12.97 -9.20 13.00
N SER A 78 -11.73 -9.35 13.47
CA SER A 78 -11.40 -10.22 14.62
C SER A 78 -11.53 -9.49 15.95
N MET A 79 -11.66 -8.17 15.94
CA MET A 79 -11.78 -7.38 17.15
C MET A 79 -13.07 -7.75 17.88
N ARG A 80 -12.96 -7.92 19.20
CA ARG A 80 -14.08 -8.24 20.09
C ARG A 80 -13.96 -7.37 21.33
N TYR A 81 -15.07 -6.77 21.75
CA TYR A 81 -15.09 -6.01 23.00
C TYR A 81 -14.88 -6.95 24.19
N LYS A 82 -13.88 -6.66 25.02
CA LYS A 82 -13.60 -7.46 26.23
C LYS A 82 -14.21 -6.78 27.45
N ARG A 83 -14.85 -7.54 28.33
CA ARG A 83 -15.51 -7.01 29.55
C ARG A 83 -14.58 -6.21 30.48
N LYS A 84 -13.26 -6.47 30.42
CA LYS A 84 -12.25 -5.77 31.23
C LYS A 84 -11.74 -4.47 30.59
N GLU A 85 -12.10 -4.22 29.33
CA GLU A 85 -11.62 -3.09 28.53
C GLU A 85 -12.59 -1.90 28.64
N ASN A 86 -12.02 -0.70 28.68
CA ASN A 86 -12.82 0.52 28.66
C ASN A 86 -13.50 0.66 27.29
N ILE A 87 -14.82 0.84 27.29
CA ILE A 87 -15.60 1.00 26.05
C ILE A 87 -15.11 2.17 25.19
N LYS A 88 -14.59 3.24 25.81
CA LYS A 88 -14.02 4.38 25.10
C LYS A 88 -12.74 4.00 24.34
N GLU A 89 -11.88 3.20 24.96
CA GLU A 89 -10.64 2.72 24.34
C GLU A 89 -10.97 1.78 23.17
N TYR A 90 -11.94 0.88 23.39
CA TYR A 90 -12.44 -0.01 22.36
C TYR A 90 -12.95 0.74 21.10
N ILE A 91 -13.82 1.73 21.30
CA ILE A 91 -14.36 2.56 20.21
C ILE A 91 -13.23 3.31 19.50
N MET A 92 -12.30 3.89 20.27
CA MET A 92 -11.18 4.64 19.71
C MET A 92 -10.27 3.76 18.85
N GLU A 93 -9.99 2.53 19.27
CA GLU A 93 -9.19 1.59 18.48
C GLU A 93 -9.92 1.15 17.21
N MET A 94 -11.22 0.81 17.29
CA MET A 94 -12.08 0.57 16.12
C MET A 94 -12.03 1.74 15.12
N SER A 95 -12.29 2.97 15.58
CA SER A 95 -12.29 4.18 14.75
C SER A 95 -10.93 4.47 14.13
N ASN A 96 -9.84 4.18 14.85
CA ASN A 96 -8.47 4.32 14.32
C ASN A 96 -8.24 3.34 13.17
N LEU A 97 -8.69 2.08 13.28
CA LEU A 97 -8.57 1.10 12.20
C LEU A 97 -9.37 1.53 10.96
N VAL A 98 -10.60 2.02 11.14
CA VAL A 98 -11.43 2.52 10.03
C VAL A 98 -10.80 3.74 9.35
N THR A 99 -10.26 4.69 10.13
CA THR A 99 -9.56 5.86 9.60
C THR A 99 -8.33 5.47 8.78
N LYS A 100 -7.57 4.45 9.23
CA LYS A 100 -6.43 3.93 8.47
C LYS A 100 -6.85 3.26 7.16
N LEU A 101 -7.94 2.48 7.15
CA LEU A 101 -8.48 1.90 5.92
C LEU A 101 -8.88 3.00 4.91
N LYS A 102 -9.53 4.06 5.40
CA LYS A 102 -9.87 5.23 4.56
C LYS A 102 -8.63 5.88 3.95
N ALA A 103 -7.54 6.04 4.71
CA ALA A 103 -6.28 6.56 4.20
C ALA A 103 -5.66 5.65 3.10
N LEU A 104 -5.90 4.34 3.18
CA LEU A 104 -5.54 3.35 2.17
C LEU A 104 -6.56 3.22 1.03
N LYS A 105 -7.47 4.21 0.88
CA LYS A 105 -8.52 4.26 -0.16
C LYS A 105 -9.56 3.13 -0.07
N LEU A 106 -9.66 2.45 1.08
CA LEU A 106 -10.72 1.49 1.36
C LEU A 106 -11.74 2.11 2.32
N GLU A 107 -12.85 2.59 1.77
CA GLU A 107 -13.95 3.12 2.57
C GLU A 107 -14.98 2.02 2.85
N LEU A 108 -15.36 1.88 4.13
CA LEU A 108 -16.43 1.00 4.56
C LEU A 108 -17.71 1.81 4.69
N SER A 109 -18.84 1.27 4.22
CA SER A 109 -20.14 1.92 4.42
C SER A 109 -20.53 1.94 5.89
N GLU A 110 -21.34 2.92 6.28
CA GLU A 110 -21.84 3.04 7.65
C GLU A 110 -22.58 1.78 8.09
N ASP A 111 -23.40 1.18 7.21
CA ASP A 111 -24.10 -0.07 7.49
C ASP A 111 -23.14 -1.22 7.86
N ILE A 112 -22.05 -1.38 7.10
CA ILE A 112 -21.04 -2.41 7.37
C ILE A 112 -20.36 -2.14 8.72
N LEU A 113 -20.02 -0.88 9.02
CA LEU A 113 -19.41 -0.52 10.30
C LEU A 113 -20.32 -0.83 11.48
N VAL A 114 -21.61 -0.50 11.37
CA VAL A 114 -22.61 -0.81 12.39
C VAL A 114 -22.71 -2.33 12.61
N HIS A 115 -22.85 -3.11 11.54
CA HIS A 115 -22.87 -4.57 11.64
C HIS A 115 -21.60 -5.13 12.29
N LEU A 116 -20.44 -4.59 11.93
CA LEU A 116 -19.14 -5.03 12.46
C LEU A 116 -19.02 -4.74 13.97
N VAL A 117 -19.50 -3.57 14.41
CA VAL A 117 -19.63 -3.26 15.85
C VAL A 117 -20.59 -4.23 16.52
N LEU A 118 -21.77 -4.49 15.96
CA LEU A 118 -22.76 -5.40 16.57
C LEU A 118 -22.22 -6.84 16.74
N ILE A 119 -21.54 -7.40 15.73
CA ILE A 119 -20.98 -8.76 15.83
C ILE A 119 -19.80 -8.83 16.80
N SER A 120 -19.10 -7.72 17.00
CA SER A 120 -17.94 -7.66 17.89
C SER A 120 -18.30 -7.62 19.39
N LEU A 121 -19.54 -7.26 19.72
CA LEU A 121 -20.02 -7.18 21.10
C LEU A 121 -20.29 -8.57 21.69
N PRO A 122 -19.96 -8.81 22.97
CA PRO A 122 -20.27 -10.06 23.66
C PRO A 122 -21.78 -10.33 23.73
N THR A 123 -22.14 -11.59 23.96
CA THR A 123 -23.53 -12.06 24.04
C THR A 123 -24.37 -11.37 25.11
N GLN A 124 -23.75 -10.82 26.16
CA GLN A 124 -24.44 -10.01 27.18
C GLN A 124 -25.07 -8.72 26.63
N PHE A 125 -24.68 -8.27 25.44
CA PHE A 125 -25.28 -7.16 24.71
C PHE A 125 -26.31 -7.63 23.67
N SER A 126 -26.75 -8.89 23.73
CA SER A 126 -27.75 -9.45 22.82
C SER A 126 -29.05 -8.62 22.72
N PRO A 127 -29.57 -7.95 23.77
CA PRO A 127 -30.76 -7.10 23.62
C PRO A 127 -30.54 -5.94 22.64
N PHE A 128 -29.33 -5.38 22.60
CA PHE A 128 -28.97 -4.33 21.63
C PHE A 128 -28.89 -4.85 20.19
N LYS A 129 -28.53 -6.13 20.00
CA LYS A 129 -28.48 -6.75 18.66
C LYS A 129 -29.86 -7.04 18.09
N ILE A 130 -30.86 -7.31 18.96
CA ILE A 130 -32.22 -7.65 18.54
C ILE A 130 -32.96 -6.38 18.06
N ASN A 131 -32.79 -5.25 18.75
CA ASN A 131 -33.44 -3.98 18.39
C ASN A 131 -32.92 -3.33 17.10
N TYR A 132 -31.75 -3.73 16.59
CA TYR A 132 -31.17 -3.15 15.38
C TYR A 132 -31.51 -3.93 14.10
N ASN A 133 -32.03 -5.17 14.23
CA ASN A 133 -32.43 -6.03 13.10
C ASN A 133 -33.96 -6.09 12.92
N THR A 134 -34.72 -5.29 13.67
CA THR A 134 -36.18 -5.13 13.54
C THR A 134 -36.46 -3.79 12.89
#